data_AF-T1AGJ1-F1
#
_entry.id   AF-T1AGJ1-F1
#
_cell.length_a   1.000
_cell.length_b   1.000
_cell.length_c   1.000
_cell.angle_alpha   90.00
_cell.angle_beta   90.00
_cell.angle_gamma   90.00
#
_symmetry.space_group_name_H-M   'P 1'
#
loop_
_entity.id
_entity.type
_entity.pdbx_description
1 polymer ?
#
loop_
_entity_poly.entity_id
_entity_poly.type
_entity_poly.pdbx_seq_one_letter_code
_entity_poly.pdbx_strand_id
1 'polypeptide(L)' 'QRAVDQPRWRWDGGLRVVLEPGFPPDAAEALRARGHEVIRADSGFGFGRAQIILKHAGGGFVAGSDSRADGVAAGY' A
#
# COMPACT_ATOMS: atom_id res chain seq x y z
N GLN A 1 3.47 9.34 -6.47
CA GLN A 1 3.56 9.25 -5.00
C GLN A 1 2.26 8.76 -4.38
N ARG A 2 1.12 9.49 -4.42
CA ARG A 2 -0.13 9.11 -3.74
C ARG A 2 -0.59 7.64 -3.90
N ALA A 3 -0.41 7.01 -5.07
CA ALA A 3 -0.77 5.60 -5.27
C ALA A 3 0.10 4.61 -4.47
N VAL A 4 1.34 4.99 -4.17
CA VAL A 4 2.29 4.19 -3.38
C VAL A 4 2.04 4.35 -1.87
N ASP A 5 1.60 5.53 -1.45
CA ASP A 5 1.49 5.89 -0.03
C ASP A 5 0.21 5.37 0.63
N GLN A 6 -0.84 5.07 -0.14
CA GLN A 6 -2.12 4.59 0.40
C GLN A 6 -1.91 3.34 1.28
N PRO A 7 -2.57 3.24 2.45
CA PRO A 7 -2.56 2.05 3.28
C PRO A 7 -3.02 0.83 2.48
N ARG A 8 -2.22 -0.23 2.52
CA ARG A 8 -2.44 -1.46 1.78
C ARG A 8 -3.18 -2.49 2.63
N TRP A 9 -3.72 -3.47 1.94
CA TRP A 9 -4.24 -4.70 2.53
C TRP A 9 -3.69 -5.88 1.75
N ARG A 10 -3.64 -7.04 2.39
CA ARG A 10 -3.28 -8.30 1.74
C ARG A 10 -4.19 -9.43 2.22
N TRP A 11 -4.41 -10.40 1.35
CA TRP A 11 -5.14 -11.62 1.68
C TRP A 11 -4.14 -12.71 2.07
N ASP A 12 -4.35 -13.33 3.23
CA ASP A 12 -3.45 -14.33 3.82
C ASP A 12 -4.05 -15.76 3.82
N GLY A 13 -5.10 -16.00 3.05
CA GLY A 13 -5.77 -17.30 2.98
C GLY A 13 -7.17 -17.30 3.62
N GLY A 14 -8.08 -18.12 3.08
CA GLY A 14 -9.45 -18.22 3.58
C GLY A 14 -10.15 -16.85 3.61
N LEU A 15 -10.68 -16.47 4.78
CA LEU A 15 -11.31 -15.17 5.03
C LEU A 15 -10.39 -14.14 5.69
N ARG A 16 -9.08 -14.46 5.82
CA ARG A 16 -8.11 -13.62 6.52
C ARG A 16 -7.60 -12.49 5.64
N VAL A 17 -7.74 -11.27 6.15
CA VAL A 17 -7.24 -10.05 5.52
C VAL A 17 -6.39 -9.28 6.53
N VAL A 18 -5.17 -8.95 6.14
CA VAL A 18 -4.26 -8.13 6.96
C VAL A 18 -4.23 -6.71 6.42
N LEU A 19 -4.35 -5.72 7.30
CA LEU A 19 -4.43 -4.30 6.99
C LEU A 19 -3.21 -3.56 7.53
N GLU A 20 -2.67 -2.63 6.75
CA GLU A 20 -1.62 -1.72 7.23
C GLU A 20 -2.12 -0.75 8.31
N PRO A 21 -1.21 -0.19 9.13
CA PRO A 21 -1.50 0.99 9.93
C PRO A 21 -2.12 2.12 9.08
N GLY A 22 -3.16 2.76 9.60
CA GLY A 22 -3.86 3.85 8.90
C GLY A 22 -4.93 3.40 7.92
N PHE A 23 -5.18 2.09 7.74
CA PHE A 23 -6.31 1.62 6.95
C PHE A 23 -7.66 2.12 7.54
N PRO A 24 -8.61 2.60 6.71
CA PRO A 24 -9.85 3.21 7.19
C PRO A 24 -10.64 2.30 8.16
N PRO A 25 -10.98 2.79 9.38
CA PRO A 25 -11.68 1.99 10.38
C PRO A 25 -13.06 1.50 9.93
N ASP A 26 -13.82 2.34 9.25
CA ASP A 26 -15.14 2.03 8.70
C ASP A 26 -15.07 0.88 7.69
N ALA A 27 -14.09 0.90 6.78
CA ALA A 27 -13.87 -0.19 5.83
C ALA A 27 -13.44 -1.49 6.52
N ALA A 28 -12.60 -1.40 7.57
CA ALA A 28 -12.20 -2.56 8.35
C ALA A 28 -13.40 -3.22 9.07
N GLU A 29 -14.28 -2.42 9.68
CA GLU A 29 -15.51 -2.94 10.29
C GLU A 29 -16.48 -3.53 9.26
N ALA A 30 -16.60 -2.89 8.10
CA ALA A 30 -17.42 -3.39 7.00
C ALA A 30 -16.94 -4.76 6.48
N LEU A 31 -15.63 -5.03 6.53
CA LEU A 31 -15.06 -6.35 6.22
C LEU A 31 -15.39 -7.36 7.32
N ARG A 32 -15.24 -7.00 8.60
CA ARG A 32 -15.61 -7.87 9.73
C ARG A 32 -17.08 -8.26 9.68
N ALA A 33 -17.97 -7.31 9.41
CA ALA A 33 -19.40 -7.56 9.27
C ALA A 33 -19.77 -8.52 8.12
N ARG A 34 -18.89 -8.65 7.13
CA ARG A 34 -19.02 -9.61 6.02
C ARG A 34 -18.39 -10.97 6.32
N GLY A 35 -17.86 -11.18 7.52
CA GLY A 35 -17.26 -12.44 7.98
C GLY A 35 -15.75 -12.56 7.76
N HIS A 36 -15.07 -11.48 7.35
CA HIS A 36 -13.61 -11.52 7.21
C HIS A 36 -12.91 -11.55 8.58
N GLU A 37 -11.85 -12.36 8.68
CA GLU A 37 -10.91 -12.32 9.80
C GLU A 37 -9.92 -11.17 9.57
N VAL A 38 -10.27 -9.99 10.10
CA VAL A 38 -9.50 -8.76 9.87
C VAL A 38 -8.40 -8.59 10.93
N ILE A 39 -7.16 -8.70 10.49
CA ILE A 39 -5.95 -8.48 11.29
C ILE A 39 -5.37 -7.10 10.98
N ARG A 40 -5.08 -6.30 12.00
CA ARG A 40 -4.32 -5.06 11.84
C ARG A 40 -2.85 -5.34 12.13
N ALA A 41 -1.97 -5.01 11.21
CA ALA A 41 -0.54 -5.13 11.41
C ALA A 41 -0.01 -3.98 12.27
N ASP A 42 1.02 -4.26 13.07
CA ASP A 42 1.70 -3.24 13.89
C ASP A 42 2.61 -2.32 13.05
N SER A 43 2.93 -2.73 11.82
CA SER A 43 3.82 -2.00 10.91
C SER A 43 3.46 -2.28 9.44
N GLY A 44 4.00 -1.48 8.52
CA GLY A 44 3.88 -1.70 7.07
C GLY A 44 4.78 -2.80 6.51
N PHE A 45 5.49 -3.56 7.37
CA PHE A 45 6.30 -4.69 6.91
C PHE A 45 5.40 -5.80 6.35
N GLY A 46 5.79 -6.38 5.20
CA GLY A 46 5.05 -7.47 4.56
C GLY A 46 3.97 -7.05 3.55
N PHE A 47 3.88 -5.75 3.21
CA PHE A 47 2.94 -5.20 2.22
C PHE A 47 3.61 -4.73 0.91
N GLY A 48 4.83 -5.21 0.66
CA GLY A 48 5.60 -4.92 -0.55
C GLY A 48 6.28 -3.55 -0.56
N ARG A 49 7.13 -3.33 -1.58
CA ARG A 49 7.88 -2.10 -1.80
C ARG A 49 7.71 -1.71 -3.26
N ALA A 50 7.12 -0.54 -3.52
CA ALA A 50 6.85 -0.09 -4.88
C ALA A 50 7.91 0.91 -5.38
N GLN A 51 8.21 0.85 -6.68
CA GLN A 51 9.00 1.84 -7.40
C GLN A 51 8.26 2.13 -8.70
N ILE A 52 8.07 3.42 -9.04
CA ILE A 52 7.25 3.81 -10.19
C ILE A 52 7.98 4.89 -10.99
N ILE A 53 7.94 4.76 -12.32
CA ILE A 53 8.32 5.81 -13.27
C ILE A 53 7.17 5.99 -14.26
N LEU A 54 6.65 7.21 -14.36
CA LEU A 54 5.65 7.62 -15.33
C LEU A 54 6.29 8.52 -16.38
N LYS A 55 6.20 8.12 -17.66
CA LYS A 55 6.61 8.97 -18.78
C LYS A 55 5.46 9.91 -19.14
N HIS A 56 5.70 11.22 -19.16
CA HIS A 56 4.68 12.17 -19.58
C HIS A 56 4.65 12.31 -21.10
N ALA A 57 3.46 12.54 -21.68
CA ALA A 57 3.25 12.63 -23.12
C ALA A 57 4.02 13.81 -23.75
N GLY A 58 4.20 14.90 -23.00
CA GLY A 58 5.02 16.06 -23.40
C GLY A 58 6.54 15.84 -23.24
N GLY A 59 6.98 14.64 -22.88
CA GLY A 59 8.36 14.35 -22.50
C GLY A 59 8.60 14.45 -20.99
N GLY A 60 9.77 14.00 -20.54
CA GLY A 60 10.13 13.95 -19.12
C GLY A 60 9.53 12.75 -18.36
N PHE A 61 9.98 12.61 -17.11
CA PHE A 61 9.62 11.49 -16.24
C PHE A 61 9.20 11.99 -14.85
N VAL A 62 8.20 11.33 -14.27
CA VAL A 62 7.82 11.48 -12.87
C VAL A 62 8.08 10.15 -12.17
N ALA A 63 8.96 10.14 -11.19
CA ALA A 63 9.33 8.94 -10.44
C ALA A 63 8.84 9.01 -8.99
N GLY A 64 8.64 7.85 -8.37
CA GLY A 64 8.29 7.72 -6.95
C GLY A 64 8.90 6.47 -6.34
N SER A 65 9.39 6.62 -5.12
CA SER A 65 9.92 5.53 -4.28
C SER A 65 9.01 5.34 -3.07
N ASP A 66 8.81 4.08 -2.67
CA ASP A 66 8.02 3.73 -1.49
C ASP A 66 8.77 4.06 -0.20
N SER A 67 8.12 4.81 0.68
CA SER A 67 8.66 5.23 1.98
C SER A 67 8.83 4.08 2.96
N ARG A 68 8.22 2.91 2.70
CA ARG A 68 8.39 1.70 3.52
C ARG A 68 9.77 1.05 3.34
N ALA A 69 10.60 1.60 2.46
CA ALA A 69 11.93 1.11 2.16
C ALA A 69 12.95 2.25 2.07
N ASP A 70 14.21 1.94 2.39
CA ASP A 70 15.31 2.76 1.95
C ASP A 70 15.37 2.67 0.41
N GLY A 71 15.12 3.81 -0.25
CA GLY A 71 15.03 3.90 -1.70
C GLY A 71 14.96 5.34 -2.16
N VAL A 72 15.32 5.58 -3.42
CA VAL A 72 15.37 6.93 -3.99
C VAL A 72 14.91 6.94 -5.45
N ALA A 73 14.15 7.97 -5.80
CA ALA A 73 13.86 8.32 -7.19
C ALA A 73 14.87 9.39 -7.64
N ALA A 74 15.75 9.07 -8.58
CA ALA A 74 16.79 9.96 -9.10
C ALA A 74 16.76 10.00 -10.64
N GLY A 75 17.03 11.18 -11.23
CA GLY A 75 17.08 11.40 -12.68
C GLY A 75 18.38 12.09 -13.10
N TYR A 76 18.68 12.03 -14.41
CA TYR A 76 19.79 12.69 -15.09
C TYR A 76 19.29 13.33 -16.39
#